data_AF-A0A5N8WV67-F1
#
_entry.id   AF-A0A5N8WV67-F1
#
_cell.length_a   1.000
_cell.length_b   1.000
_cell.length_c   1.000
_cell.angle_alpha   90.00
_cell.angle_beta   90.00
_cell.angle_gamma   90.00
#
_symmetry.space_group_name_H-M   'P 1'
#
loop_
_entity.id
_entity.type
_entity.pdbx_description
1 polymer ?
#
loop_
_entity_poly.entity_id
_entity_poly.type
_entity_poly.pdbx_seq_one_letter_code
_entity_poly.pdbx_strand_id
1 'polypeptide(L)'
;MSRWMGNTQVLAEQAAQYRALAQRGDLPELSRAVMRGACDNGSMTGVGFENMELLRALPDKDRLELAGIWARWYAHVEDDWSAEEFRRDLEYLRTELLMVASGVARGLDGDLLAAERQERLSVLRDQYLIWSTHRIWEVADAELAAGRTPDTAVLAAFRRTSAAANLPGFRRTHAAANGAEPGMRNLLAHFPGPVLNPGEPWADAALKEATAGGEPWQRLLEHAAPATADAPSAKWRRTGSALLDAVGPEEARRAVLRWLELAHLDRTFPLLGHPHLPFDVNARFDPYNSHVLRGLAWMLSLLPPRPDTVHALVGLVETSLDHRSGDAPRSPQVAEAGIVALALLGHRAARTELETLSRWVTHKGTSRRIDKALAVL
;
A
#
# COMPACT_ATOMS: atom_id res chain seq x y z
N MET A 1 17.29 5.14 13.11
CA MET A 1 16.58 4.22 14.01
C MET A 1 16.86 4.68 15.42
N SER A 2 15.82 5.01 16.17
CA SER A 2 15.96 5.41 17.57
C SER A 2 16.56 4.25 18.38
N ARG A 3 17.52 4.56 19.26
CA ARG A 3 18.38 3.60 20.01
C ARG A 3 17.60 2.53 20.80
N TRP A 4 16.31 2.76 21.01
CA TRP A 4 15.40 1.95 21.83
C TRP A 4 14.86 0.71 21.10
N MET A 5 14.78 0.71 19.76
CA MET A 5 14.31 -0.45 18.97
C MET A 5 15.20 -1.69 19.07
N GLY A 6 16.40 -1.58 19.65
CA GLY A 6 17.35 -2.67 19.78
C GLY A 6 17.41 -3.35 21.16
N ASN A 7 16.67 -2.87 22.17
CA ASN A 7 16.74 -3.44 23.52
C ASN A 7 15.58 -4.42 23.77
N THR A 8 15.72 -5.63 23.25
CA THR A 8 14.74 -6.72 23.40
C THR A 8 14.45 -7.08 24.86
N GLN A 9 15.37 -6.80 25.78
CA GLN A 9 15.18 -7.04 27.21
C GLN A 9 14.09 -6.14 27.80
N VAL A 10 14.08 -4.83 27.45
CA VAL A 10 13.06 -3.89 27.94
C VAL A 10 11.66 -4.32 27.50
N LEU A 11 11.54 -4.78 26.25
CA LEU A 11 10.27 -5.26 25.70
C LEU A 11 9.79 -6.53 26.43
N ALA A 12 10.71 -7.46 26.73
CA ALA A 12 10.39 -8.67 27.48
C ALA A 12 9.96 -8.37 28.93
N GLU A 13 10.63 -7.42 29.59
CA GLU A 13 10.29 -6.98 30.94
C GLU A 13 8.91 -6.29 30.98
N GLN A 14 8.62 -5.41 30.02
CA GLN A 14 7.30 -4.79 29.88
C GLN A 14 6.20 -5.84 29.63
N ALA A 15 6.41 -6.78 28.71
CA ALA A 15 5.45 -7.84 28.46
C ALA A 15 5.21 -8.71 29.71
N ALA A 16 6.26 -9.01 30.48
CA ALA A 16 6.13 -9.72 31.76
C ALA A 16 5.33 -8.91 32.79
N GLN A 17 5.58 -7.61 32.89
CA GLN A 17 4.82 -6.71 33.76
C GLN A 17 3.33 -6.68 33.38
N TYR A 18 3.02 -6.58 32.08
CA TYR A 18 1.64 -6.56 31.58
C TYR A 18 0.92 -7.87 31.91
N ARG A 19 1.58 -9.03 31.72
CA ARG A 19 1.01 -10.34 32.11
C ARG A 19 0.71 -10.39 33.61
N ALA A 20 1.64 -9.92 34.45
CA ALA A 20 1.47 -9.95 35.89
C ALA A 20 0.31 -9.05 36.36
N LEU A 21 0.15 -7.87 35.75
CA LEU A 21 -0.97 -6.96 36.04
C LEU A 21 -2.32 -7.54 35.59
N ALA A 22 -2.36 -8.11 34.38
CA ALA A 22 -3.53 -8.80 33.85
C ALA A 22 -3.95 -9.99 34.73
N GLN A 23 -3.01 -10.82 35.18
CA GLN A 23 -3.30 -11.96 36.07
C GLN A 23 -3.88 -11.54 37.43
N ARG A 24 -3.52 -10.34 37.92
CA ARG A 24 -4.08 -9.78 39.16
C ARG A 24 -5.42 -9.08 38.95
N GLY A 25 -5.86 -8.86 37.71
CA GLY A 25 -7.04 -8.06 37.40
C GLY A 25 -6.87 -6.56 37.67
N ASP A 26 -5.63 -6.06 37.78
CA ASP A 26 -5.35 -4.65 38.02
C ASP A 26 -5.35 -3.86 36.71
N LEU A 27 -6.55 -3.70 36.13
CA LEU A 27 -6.75 -3.05 34.83
C LEU A 27 -6.35 -1.57 34.82
N PRO A 28 -6.60 -0.76 35.88
CA PRO A 28 -6.12 0.62 35.93
C PRO A 28 -4.60 0.75 35.90
N GLU A 29 -3.88 -0.13 36.59
CA GLU A 29 -2.41 -0.09 36.55
C GLU A 29 -1.85 -0.71 35.27
N LEU A 30 -2.53 -1.74 34.72
CA LEU A 30 -2.22 -2.27 33.39
C LEU A 30 -2.32 -1.18 32.31
N SER A 31 -3.41 -0.41 32.29
CA SER A 31 -3.60 0.65 31.29
C SER A 31 -2.50 1.71 31.39
N ARG A 32 -2.13 2.13 32.61
CA ARG A 32 -1.00 3.06 32.84
C ARG A 32 0.34 2.47 32.45
N ALA A 33 0.58 1.18 32.71
CA ALA A 33 1.82 0.52 32.34
C ALA A 33 1.98 0.42 30.81
N VAL A 34 0.89 0.20 30.08
CA VAL A 34 0.85 0.27 28.61
C VAL A 34 1.17 1.69 28.13
N MET A 35 0.56 2.72 28.73
CA MET A 35 0.89 4.13 28.41
C MET A 35 2.37 4.42 28.61
N ARG A 36 2.94 4.09 29.77
CA ARG A 36 4.34 4.42 30.10
C ARG A 36 5.30 3.72 29.15
N GLY A 37 5.06 2.43 28.88
CA GLY A 37 5.86 1.70 27.90
C GLY A 37 5.84 2.36 26.52
N ALA A 38 4.75 3.03 26.16
CA ALA A 38 4.63 3.79 24.93
C ALA A 38 5.43 5.07 24.87
N CYS A 39 5.43 5.83 25.97
CA CYS A 39 6.24 7.03 26.10
C CYS A 39 7.71 6.67 25.88
N ASP A 40 8.14 5.57 26.50
CA ASP A 40 9.54 5.11 26.49
C ASP A 40 9.93 4.51 25.13
N ASN A 41 9.05 3.71 24.53
CA ASN A 41 9.31 3.01 23.26
C ASN A 41 9.01 3.88 22.03
N GLY A 42 8.19 4.90 22.21
CA GLY A 42 7.67 5.73 21.15
C GLY A 42 6.49 5.17 20.38
N SER A 43 5.70 4.24 20.95
CA SER A 43 4.36 3.82 20.51
C SER A 43 3.67 2.93 21.55
N MET A 44 2.35 3.11 21.78
CA MET A 44 1.53 2.36 22.76
C MET A 44 1.25 0.94 22.37
N THR A 45 1.30 0.71 21.08
CA THR A 45 1.19 -0.63 20.52
C THR A 45 2.53 -1.37 20.54
N GLY A 46 3.57 -0.74 21.13
CA GLY A 46 4.89 -1.29 21.39
C GLY A 46 5.70 -1.60 20.13
N VAL A 47 7.00 -1.86 20.33
CA VAL A 47 7.82 -2.56 19.33
C VAL A 47 7.50 -4.07 19.47
N GLY A 48 6.27 -4.46 19.15
CA GLY A 48 5.85 -5.85 19.30
C GLY A 48 4.36 -6.06 19.09
N PHE A 49 4.02 -6.75 18.01
CA PHE A 49 2.74 -7.42 17.80
C PHE A 49 2.23 -8.15 19.07
N GLU A 50 3.16 -8.71 19.85
CA GLU A 50 2.94 -9.47 21.10
C GLU A 50 2.16 -8.70 22.18
N ASN A 51 2.37 -7.39 22.35
CA ASN A 51 1.66 -6.63 23.40
C ASN A 51 0.17 -6.51 23.10
N MET A 52 -0.18 -6.25 21.84
CA MET A 52 -1.59 -6.20 21.44
C MET A 52 -2.22 -7.59 21.40
N GLU A 53 -1.47 -8.64 21.07
CA GLU A 53 -1.97 -10.02 21.21
C GLU A 53 -2.29 -10.36 22.66
N LEU A 54 -1.41 -10.00 23.60
CA LEU A 54 -1.65 -10.18 25.03
C LEU A 54 -2.93 -9.47 25.47
N LEU A 55 -3.10 -8.19 25.11
CA LEU A 55 -4.29 -7.42 25.48
C LEU A 55 -5.57 -8.00 24.85
N ARG A 56 -5.48 -8.55 23.63
CA ARG A 56 -6.60 -9.22 22.95
C ARG A 56 -6.93 -10.61 23.51
N ALA A 57 -6.00 -11.24 24.21
CA ALA A 57 -6.20 -12.53 24.87
C ALA A 57 -6.88 -12.40 26.24
N LEU A 58 -7.09 -11.18 26.74
CA LEU A 58 -7.85 -10.94 27.97
C LEU A 58 -9.35 -11.30 27.78
N PRO A 59 -10.08 -11.61 28.87
CA PRO A 59 -11.52 -11.76 28.82
C PRO A 59 -12.21 -10.54 28.21
N ASP A 60 -13.31 -10.75 27.48
CA ASP A 60 -14.00 -9.66 26.76
C ASP A 60 -14.43 -8.51 27.69
N LYS A 61 -14.83 -8.82 28.92
CA LYS A 61 -15.15 -7.82 29.94
C LYS A 61 -13.94 -6.92 30.24
N ASP A 62 -12.77 -7.51 30.44
CA ASP A 62 -11.55 -6.78 30.80
C ASP A 62 -11.05 -5.95 29.61
N ARG A 63 -11.20 -6.48 28.38
CA ARG A 63 -10.90 -5.75 27.14
C ARG A 63 -11.76 -4.49 27.01
N LEU A 64 -13.06 -4.61 27.24
CA LEU A 64 -14.00 -3.48 27.20
C LEU A 64 -13.71 -2.46 28.30
N GLU A 65 -13.37 -2.92 29.50
CA GLU A 65 -13.02 -2.02 30.62
C GLU A 65 -11.73 -1.23 30.32
N LEU A 66 -10.68 -1.89 29.82
CA LEU A 66 -9.44 -1.24 29.39
C LEU A 66 -9.69 -0.23 28.25
N ALA A 67 -10.45 -0.63 27.23
CA ALA A 67 -10.79 0.24 26.12
C ALA A 67 -11.58 1.48 26.60
N GLY A 68 -12.50 1.30 27.55
CA GLY A 68 -13.22 2.39 28.20
C GLY A 68 -12.31 3.32 29.01
N ILE A 69 -11.27 2.81 29.68
CA ILE A 69 -10.27 3.65 30.36
C ILE A 69 -9.54 4.54 29.34
N TRP A 70 -8.99 3.95 28.27
CA TRP A 70 -8.27 4.72 27.26
C TRP A 70 -9.17 5.68 26.48
N ALA A 71 -10.44 5.34 26.25
CA ALA A 71 -11.40 6.26 25.63
C ALA A 71 -11.71 7.47 26.51
N ARG A 72 -11.79 7.31 27.84
CA ARG A 72 -11.92 8.44 28.76
C ARG A 72 -10.70 9.34 28.73
N TRP A 73 -9.50 8.76 28.74
CA TRP A 73 -8.25 9.52 28.59
C TRP A 73 -8.13 10.22 27.24
N TYR A 74 -8.63 9.61 26.16
CA TYR A 74 -8.70 10.25 24.85
C TYR A 74 -9.53 11.54 24.92
N ALA A 75 -10.70 11.47 25.55
CA ALA A 75 -11.61 12.62 25.68
C ALA A 75 -11.08 13.73 26.60
N HIS A 76 -10.21 13.42 27.56
CA HIS A 76 -9.70 14.35 28.59
C HIS A 76 -8.18 14.46 28.55
N VAL A 77 -7.55 14.22 27.39
CA VAL A 77 -6.08 14.14 27.30
C VAL A 77 -5.38 15.41 27.74
N GLU A 78 -6.05 16.56 27.61
CA GLU A 78 -5.52 17.88 27.98
C GLU A 78 -5.55 18.11 29.50
N ASP A 79 -6.47 17.43 30.21
CA ASP A 79 -6.66 17.55 31.65
C ASP A 79 -5.82 16.53 32.42
N ASP A 80 -5.71 15.31 31.88
CA ASP A 80 -5.13 14.15 32.57
C ASP A 80 -3.61 14.02 32.36
N TRP A 81 -3.05 14.65 31.34
CA TRP A 81 -1.65 14.44 30.94
C TRP A 81 -0.94 15.74 30.58
N SER A 82 0.21 15.98 31.22
CA SER A 82 1.11 17.06 30.81
C SER A 82 2.02 16.63 29.66
N ALA A 83 2.37 17.55 28.76
CA ALA A 83 3.37 17.32 27.71
C ALA A 83 4.74 16.89 28.27
N GLU A 84 5.04 17.27 29.52
CA GLU A 84 6.25 16.89 30.24
C GLU A 84 6.26 15.40 30.62
N GLU A 85 5.12 14.87 31.06
CA GLU A 85 4.97 13.46 31.43
C GLU A 85 5.07 12.54 30.20
N PHE A 86 4.49 12.96 29.07
CA PHE A 86 4.45 12.14 27.85
C PHE A 86 5.68 12.33 26.93
N ARG A 87 6.51 13.37 27.18
CA ARG A 87 7.71 13.75 26.39
C ARG A 87 7.47 13.82 24.87
N ARG A 88 6.22 13.99 24.45
CA ARG A 88 5.75 14.02 23.06
C ARG A 88 4.53 14.92 22.94
N ASP A 89 4.19 15.25 21.69
CA ASP A 89 3.01 16.05 21.35
C ASP A 89 1.69 15.37 21.79
N LEU A 90 0.73 16.16 22.25
CA LEU A 90 -0.60 15.68 22.66
C LEU A 90 -1.38 15.03 21.51
N GLU A 91 -1.20 15.48 20.27
CA GLU A 91 -1.84 14.85 19.11
C GLU A 91 -1.32 13.42 18.87
N TYR A 92 -0.03 13.21 19.13
CA TYR A 92 0.57 11.88 19.10
C TYR A 92 -0.09 10.98 20.15
N LEU A 93 -0.24 11.48 21.37
CA LEU A 93 -0.92 10.78 22.46
C LEU A 93 -2.36 10.42 22.11
N ARG A 94 -3.15 11.37 21.58
CA ARG A 94 -4.52 11.12 21.11
C ARG A 94 -4.57 9.99 20.08
N THR A 95 -3.67 10.03 19.10
CA THR A 95 -3.60 9.01 18.05
C THR A 95 -3.33 7.63 18.63
N GLU A 96 -2.35 7.53 19.53
CA GLU A 96 -2.05 6.26 20.20
C GLU A 96 -3.25 5.78 21.03
N LEU A 97 -3.91 6.65 21.80
CA LEU A 97 -5.06 6.29 22.65
C LEU A 97 -6.20 5.72 21.81
N LEU A 98 -6.47 6.37 20.68
CA LEU A 98 -7.43 5.88 19.70
C LEU A 98 -7.04 4.51 19.15
N MET A 99 -5.78 4.30 18.79
CA MET A 99 -5.29 3.02 18.25
C MET A 99 -5.38 1.88 19.28
N VAL A 100 -4.92 2.09 20.52
CA VAL A 100 -4.93 1.03 21.55
C VAL A 100 -6.36 0.70 22.00
N ALA A 101 -7.20 1.71 22.22
CA ALA A 101 -8.61 1.50 22.59
C ALA A 101 -9.36 0.71 21.50
N SER A 102 -9.21 1.13 20.24
CA SER A 102 -9.83 0.47 19.10
C SER A 102 -9.30 -0.95 18.89
N GLY A 103 -7.99 -1.13 19.00
CA GLY A 103 -7.34 -2.41 18.80
C GLY A 103 -7.73 -3.46 19.84
N VAL A 104 -7.93 -3.06 21.10
CA VAL A 104 -8.33 -3.95 22.20
C VAL A 104 -9.84 -4.27 22.15
N ALA A 105 -10.68 -3.27 21.85
CA ALA A 105 -12.13 -3.45 21.71
C ALA A 105 -12.56 -4.08 20.38
N ARG A 106 -11.64 -4.31 19.44
CA ARG A 106 -11.90 -4.89 18.11
C ARG A 106 -12.78 -6.15 18.19
N GLY A 107 -13.93 -6.11 17.50
CA GLY A 107 -14.91 -7.20 17.44
C GLY A 107 -15.82 -7.33 18.67
N LEU A 108 -15.71 -6.43 19.65
CA LEU A 108 -16.55 -6.41 20.86
C LEU A 108 -17.46 -5.19 20.93
N ASP A 109 -16.91 -3.99 20.68
CA ASP A 109 -17.65 -2.74 20.67
C ASP A 109 -17.28 -1.94 19.41
N GLY A 110 -18.20 -1.96 18.45
CA GLY A 110 -18.04 -1.26 17.19
C GLY A 110 -18.24 0.25 17.29
N ASP A 111 -18.87 0.76 18.34
CA ASP A 111 -19.27 2.16 18.44
C ASP A 111 -18.31 2.99 19.29
N LEU A 112 -17.52 2.34 20.15
CA LEU A 112 -16.46 2.98 20.91
C LEU A 112 -15.54 3.81 20.00
N LEU A 113 -15.50 5.13 20.16
CA LEU A 113 -14.67 6.07 19.39
C LEU A 113 -14.85 5.99 17.86
N ALA A 114 -16.03 5.59 17.36
CA ALA A 114 -16.24 5.40 15.93
C ALA A 114 -16.07 6.68 15.10
N ALA A 115 -16.53 7.83 15.59
CA ALA A 115 -16.40 9.10 14.89
C ALA A 115 -14.92 9.51 14.77
N GLU A 116 -14.17 9.36 15.86
CA GLU A 116 -12.74 9.68 15.96
C GLU A 116 -11.90 8.77 15.06
N ARG A 117 -12.24 7.47 15.00
CA ARG A 117 -11.61 6.53 14.06
C ARG A 117 -11.83 6.98 12.61
N GLN A 118 -13.05 7.32 12.24
CA GLN A 118 -13.39 7.75 10.89
C GLN A 118 -12.70 9.06 10.52
N GLU A 119 -12.69 10.03 11.44
CA GLU A 119 -11.96 11.29 11.28
C GLU A 119 -10.47 11.02 11.06
N ARG A 120 -9.84 10.21 11.91
CA ARG A 120 -8.40 9.92 11.78
C ARG A 120 -8.07 9.17 10.49
N LEU A 121 -8.91 8.24 10.03
CA LEU A 121 -8.74 7.59 8.73
C LEU A 121 -8.95 8.56 7.56
N SER A 122 -9.84 9.55 7.71
CA SER A 122 -10.13 10.52 6.63
C SER A 122 -8.90 11.36 6.26
N VAL A 123 -8.01 11.63 7.21
CA VAL A 123 -6.72 12.32 7.00
C VAL A 123 -5.79 11.54 6.07
N LEU A 124 -5.99 10.23 5.90
CA LEU A 124 -5.14 9.39 5.04
C LEU A 124 -5.53 9.44 3.55
N ARG A 125 -6.69 10.01 3.21
CA ARG A 125 -7.26 9.94 1.85
C ARG A 125 -6.35 10.54 0.77
N ASP A 126 -5.71 11.66 1.09
CA ASP A 126 -4.82 12.37 0.17
C ASP A 126 -3.34 12.02 0.35
N GLN A 127 -2.98 11.22 1.37
CA GLN A 127 -1.59 10.92 1.69
C GLN A 127 -0.98 9.95 0.68
N TYR A 128 0.20 10.27 0.14
CA TYR A 128 0.94 9.34 -0.71
C TYR A 128 1.43 8.11 0.07
N LEU A 129 1.92 8.30 1.30
CA LEU A 129 2.39 7.24 2.20
C LEU A 129 2.04 7.57 3.65
N ILE A 130 1.81 6.54 4.45
CA ILE A 130 1.62 6.66 5.89
C ILE A 130 3.01 6.69 6.57
N TRP A 131 3.50 7.91 6.79
CA TRP A 131 4.87 8.12 7.25
C TRP A 131 5.07 7.96 8.76
N SER A 132 4.21 8.57 9.58
CA SER A 132 4.50 8.85 11.00
C SER A 132 3.48 8.29 12.01
N THR A 133 2.58 7.39 11.61
CA THR A 133 1.60 6.77 12.51
C THR A 133 1.77 5.25 12.54
N HIS A 134 2.63 4.80 13.46
CA HIS A 134 2.84 3.38 13.70
C HIS A 134 1.49 2.70 13.99
N ARG A 135 1.18 1.63 13.25
CA ARG A 135 -0.02 0.80 13.45
C ARG A 135 -1.37 1.49 13.30
N ILE A 136 -1.46 2.57 12.53
CA ILE A 136 -2.78 3.17 12.15
C ILE A 136 -3.70 2.17 11.43
N TRP A 137 -3.16 1.08 10.89
CA TRP A 137 -3.93 -0.05 10.38
C TRP A 137 -4.86 -0.69 11.43
N GLU A 138 -4.58 -0.55 12.74
CA GLU A 138 -5.47 -1.01 13.83
C GLU A 138 -6.81 -0.27 13.85
N VAL A 139 -6.81 1.00 13.47
CA VAL A 139 -8.03 1.82 13.35
C VAL A 139 -8.88 1.33 12.18
N ALA A 140 -8.24 1.09 11.03
CA ALA A 140 -8.92 0.57 9.85
C ALA A 140 -9.48 -0.84 10.09
N ASP A 141 -8.71 -1.70 10.75
CA ASP A 141 -9.13 -3.06 11.08
C ASP A 141 -10.28 -3.09 12.10
N ALA A 142 -10.30 -2.15 13.06
CA ALA A 142 -11.43 -1.97 13.97
C ALA A 142 -12.72 -1.53 13.24
N GLU A 143 -12.62 -0.64 12.25
CA GLU A 143 -13.77 -0.28 11.41
C GLU A 143 -14.30 -1.50 10.62
N LEU A 144 -13.41 -2.28 10.01
CA LEU A 144 -13.80 -3.49 9.28
C LEU A 144 -14.46 -4.53 10.20
N ALA A 145 -13.90 -4.73 11.40
CA ALA A 145 -14.49 -5.62 12.40
C ALA A 145 -15.87 -5.15 12.89
N ALA A 146 -16.13 -3.83 12.84
CA ALA A 146 -17.43 -3.24 13.13
C ALA A 146 -18.39 -3.22 11.91
N GLY A 147 -18.01 -3.85 10.79
CA GLY A 147 -18.83 -3.89 9.57
C GLY A 147 -18.84 -2.59 8.77
N ARG A 148 -17.92 -1.65 9.06
CA ARG A 148 -17.80 -0.37 8.35
C ARG A 148 -16.57 -0.40 7.46
N THR A 149 -16.78 -0.19 6.16
CA THR A 149 -15.69 -0.15 5.19
C THR A 149 -15.14 1.27 5.10
N PRO A 150 -13.85 1.50 5.42
CA PRO A 150 -13.24 2.81 5.19
C PRO A 150 -13.17 3.14 3.70
N ASP A 151 -13.02 4.44 3.39
CA ASP A 151 -12.97 4.96 2.03
C ASP A 151 -11.87 4.27 1.17
N THR A 152 -12.15 4.06 -0.12
CA THR A 152 -11.19 3.47 -1.07
C THR A 152 -9.86 4.24 -1.18
N ALA A 153 -9.86 5.56 -0.95
CA ALA A 153 -8.65 6.37 -0.90
C ALA A 153 -7.79 6.04 0.34
N VAL A 154 -8.42 5.64 1.45
CA VAL A 154 -7.72 5.16 2.65
C VAL A 154 -7.05 3.81 2.37
N LEU A 155 -7.75 2.89 1.70
CA LEU A 155 -7.14 1.65 1.20
C LEU A 155 -5.93 1.92 0.31
N ALA A 156 -6.05 2.90 -0.60
CA ALA A 156 -4.96 3.29 -1.47
C ALA A 156 -3.72 3.77 -0.69
N ALA A 157 -3.89 4.55 0.39
CA ALA A 157 -2.77 4.95 1.25
C ALA A 157 -2.08 3.74 1.92
N PHE A 158 -2.84 2.76 2.40
CA PHE A 158 -2.28 1.52 2.97
C PHE A 158 -1.52 0.69 1.92
N ARG A 159 -2.11 0.49 0.74
CA ARG A 159 -1.48 -0.24 -0.36
C ARG A 159 -0.20 0.43 -0.84
N ARG A 160 -0.20 1.75 -1.00
CA ARG A 160 1.01 2.52 -1.36
C ARG A 160 2.09 2.37 -0.30
N THR A 161 1.73 2.45 0.97
CA THR A 161 2.67 2.28 2.09
C THR A 161 3.29 0.88 2.10
N SER A 162 2.48 -0.17 1.88
CA SER A 162 2.99 -1.55 1.78
C SER A 162 3.88 -1.76 0.56
N ALA A 163 3.49 -1.23 -0.61
CA ALA A 163 4.31 -1.31 -1.82
C ALA A 163 5.63 -0.54 -1.68
N ALA A 164 5.61 0.62 -1.00
CA ALA A 164 6.78 1.46 -0.78
C ALA A 164 7.85 0.81 0.10
N ALA A 165 7.49 -0.15 0.95
CA ALA A 165 8.45 -0.90 1.77
C ALA A 165 9.54 -1.60 0.93
N ASN A 166 9.22 -1.91 -0.34
CA ASN A 166 10.13 -2.57 -1.26
C ASN A 166 10.87 -1.60 -2.20
N LEU A 167 10.56 -0.30 -2.18
CA LEU A 167 11.19 0.67 -3.07
C LEU A 167 12.69 0.87 -2.72
N PRO A 168 13.58 0.93 -3.72
CA PRO A 168 14.97 1.31 -3.51
C PRO A 168 15.07 2.68 -2.82
N GLY A 169 15.91 2.80 -1.79
CA GLY A 169 16.05 4.03 -1.00
C GLY A 169 15.04 4.17 0.15
N PHE A 170 13.97 3.36 0.18
CA PHE A 170 12.93 3.46 1.22
C PHE A 170 13.07 2.46 2.36
N ARG A 171 13.87 1.39 2.20
CA ARG A 171 14.00 0.27 3.15
C ARG A 171 14.41 0.65 4.59
N ARG A 172 14.87 1.89 4.82
CA ARG A 172 15.28 2.39 6.15
C ARG A 172 14.43 3.58 6.64
N THR A 173 13.25 3.76 6.06
CA THR A 173 12.29 4.81 6.44
C THR A 173 11.21 4.28 7.38
N HIS A 174 10.54 5.16 8.12
CA HIS A 174 9.39 4.78 8.96
C HIS A 174 8.23 4.23 8.12
N ALA A 175 7.97 4.80 6.94
CA ALA A 175 6.96 4.28 6.01
C ALA A 175 7.23 2.83 5.59
N ALA A 176 8.49 2.46 5.34
CA ALA A 176 8.84 1.08 5.01
C ALA A 176 8.68 0.12 6.19
N ALA A 177 9.02 0.57 7.41
CA ALA A 177 8.75 -0.22 8.62
C ALA A 177 7.24 -0.46 8.78
N ASN A 178 6.43 0.60 8.67
CA ASN A 178 4.97 0.51 8.75
C ASN A 178 4.38 -0.41 7.68
N GLY A 179 4.88 -0.34 6.44
CA GLY A 179 4.42 -1.17 5.32
C GLY A 179 4.79 -2.64 5.45
N ALA A 180 5.84 -2.97 6.22
CA ALA A 180 6.32 -4.33 6.45
C ALA A 180 5.67 -5.02 7.66
N GLU A 181 4.92 -4.29 8.49
CA GLU A 181 4.23 -4.83 9.67
C GLU A 181 3.31 -6.01 9.30
N PRO A 182 3.34 -7.14 10.04
CA PRO A 182 2.41 -8.25 9.80
C PRO A 182 0.94 -7.84 9.82
N GLY A 183 0.56 -6.94 10.72
CA GLY A 183 -0.81 -6.41 10.79
C GLY A 183 -1.24 -5.62 9.56
N MET A 184 -0.31 -4.90 8.90
CA MET A 184 -0.58 -4.24 7.61
C MET A 184 -0.92 -5.26 6.53
N ARG A 185 -0.17 -6.36 6.46
CA ARG A 185 -0.42 -7.44 5.50
C ARG A 185 -1.75 -8.13 5.78
N ASN A 186 -2.06 -8.38 7.05
CA ASN A 186 -3.32 -8.98 7.46
C ASN A 186 -4.52 -8.08 7.15
N LEU A 187 -4.41 -6.77 7.40
CA LEU A 187 -5.42 -5.79 7.02
C LEU A 187 -5.68 -5.86 5.51
N LEU A 188 -4.62 -5.70 4.70
CA LEU A 188 -4.73 -5.65 3.24
C LEU A 188 -5.28 -6.95 2.61
N ALA A 189 -5.10 -8.10 3.26
CA ALA A 189 -5.64 -9.37 2.79
C ALA A 189 -7.17 -9.47 2.88
N HIS A 190 -7.80 -8.68 3.75
CA HIS A 190 -9.25 -8.72 4.00
C HIS A 190 -9.93 -7.36 3.80
N PHE A 191 -9.18 -6.32 3.46
CA PHE A 191 -9.73 -5.00 3.21
C PHE A 191 -10.54 -5.02 1.91
N PRO A 192 -11.87 -4.82 1.97
CA PRO A 192 -12.71 -4.81 0.78
C PRO A 192 -12.47 -3.54 -0.04
N GLY A 193 -12.29 -3.69 -1.34
CA GLY A 193 -12.12 -2.53 -2.21
C GLY A 193 -11.75 -2.89 -3.64
N PRO A 194 -11.69 -1.89 -4.52
CA PRO A 194 -11.33 -2.09 -5.91
C PRO A 194 -9.93 -2.69 -6.05
N VAL A 195 -9.69 -3.37 -7.16
CA VAL A 195 -8.38 -3.97 -7.50
C VAL A 195 -7.29 -2.94 -7.81
N LEU A 196 -7.67 -1.70 -8.10
CA LEU A 196 -6.78 -0.57 -8.36
C LEU A 196 -7.02 0.52 -7.32
N ASN A 197 -5.98 1.30 -7.03
CA ASN A 197 -6.12 2.55 -6.31
C ASN A 197 -6.71 3.62 -7.24
N PRO A 198 -7.70 4.41 -6.77
CA PRO A 198 -8.21 5.54 -7.53
C PRO A 198 -7.16 6.67 -7.61
N GLY A 199 -7.35 7.59 -8.56
CA GLY A 199 -6.57 8.83 -8.63
C GLY A 199 -5.65 8.93 -9.84
N GLU A 200 -5.53 7.88 -10.65
CA GLU A 200 -4.84 7.91 -11.93
C GLU A 200 -5.87 7.74 -13.05
N PRO A 201 -5.89 8.60 -14.09
CA PRO A 201 -6.93 8.56 -15.11
C PRO A 201 -7.11 7.19 -15.79
N TRP A 202 -6.02 6.46 -16.02
CA TRP A 202 -6.07 5.11 -16.57
C TRP A 202 -6.68 4.09 -15.60
N ALA A 203 -6.38 4.20 -14.30
CA ALA A 203 -6.88 3.29 -13.28
C ALA A 203 -8.36 3.54 -13.02
N ASP A 204 -8.78 4.81 -12.96
CA ASP A 204 -10.16 5.22 -12.81
C ASP A 204 -11.01 4.73 -14.00
N ALA A 205 -10.48 4.85 -15.23
CA ALA A 205 -11.12 4.31 -16.44
C ALA A 205 -11.22 2.77 -16.40
N ALA A 206 -10.15 2.07 -16.02
CA ALA A 206 -10.13 0.62 -15.92
C ALA A 206 -11.14 0.09 -14.88
N LEU A 207 -11.24 0.74 -13.71
CA LEU A 207 -12.22 0.38 -12.68
C LEU A 207 -13.66 0.59 -13.14
N LYS A 208 -13.93 1.71 -13.82
CA LYS A 208 -15.25 2.01 -14.39
C LYS A 208 -15.66 0.97 -15.43
N GLU A 209 -14.77 0.66 -16.36
CA GLU A 209 -15.03 -0.34 -17.41
C GLU A 209 -15.16 -1.74 -16.82
N ALA A 210 -14.32 -2.13 -15.85
CA ALA A 210 -14.43 -3.43 -15.20
C ALA A 210 -15.71 -3.60 -14.40
N THR A 211 -16.21 -2.53 -13.78
CA THR A 211 -17.52 -2.54 -13.12
C THR A 211 -18.65 -2.75 -14.11
N ALA A 212 -18.60 -2.06 -15.26
CA ALA A 212 -19.60 -2.20 -16.32
C ALA A 212 -19.54 -3.56 -17.03
N GLY A 213 -18.34 -4.12 -17.20
CA GLY A 213 -18.10 -5.39 -17.88
C GLY A 213 -18.19 -6.63 -16.99
N GLY A 214 -18.34 -6.48 -15.67
CA GLY A 214 -18.58 -7.57 -14.72
C GLY A 214 -17.35 -8.43 -14.37
N GLU A 215 -17.62 -9.63 -13.86
CA GLU A 215 -16.62 -10.54 -13.27
C GLU A 215 -15.41 -10.85 -14.19
N PRO A 216 -15.55 -11.07 -15.52
CA PRO A 216 -14.39 -11.35 -16.37
C PRO A 216 -13.35 -10.23 -16.36
N TRP A 217 -13.79 -8.97 -16.38
CA TRP A 217 -12.90 -7.82 -16.34
C TRP A 217 -12.25 -7.62 -14.98
N GLN A 218 -13.01 -7.84 -13.89
CA GLN A 218 -12.48 -7.79 -12.53
C GLN A 218 -11.34 -8.80 -12.36
N ARG A 219 -11.56 -10.05 -12.80
CA ARG A 219 -10.56 -11.11 -12.74
C ARG A 219 -9.34 -10.85 -13.62
N LEU A 220 -9.53 -10.21 -14.78
CA LEU A 220 -8.43 -9.79 -15.63
C LEU A 220 -7.52 -8.79 -14.90
N LEU A 221 -8.10 -7.75 -14.29
CA LEU A 221 -7.34 -6.76 -13.51
C LEU A 221 -6.69 -7.38 -12.27
N GLU A 222 -7.37 -8.28 -11.57
CA GLU A 222 -6.82 -9.00 -10.40
C GLU A 222 -5.61 -9.86 -10.77
N HIS A 223 -5.65 -10.52 -11.93
CA HIS A 223 -4.53 -11.31 -12.42
C HIS A 223 -3.32 -10.47 -12.85
N ALA A 224 -3.55 -9.21 -13.26
CA ALA A 224 -2.49 -8.25 -13.58
C ALA A 224 -1.80 -7.67 -12.34
N ALA A 225 -2.51 -7.52 -11.21
CA ALA A 225 -2.00 -6.91 -9.98
C ALA A 225 -0.72 -7.54 -9.37
N PRO A 226 -0.53 -8.87 -9.31
CA PRO A 226 0.67 -9.46 -8.69
C PRO A 226 1.93 -9.46 -9.59
N ALA A 227 2.01 -8.64 -10.64
CA ALA A 227 3.15 -8.61 -11.57
C ALA A 227 4.40 -7.94 -10.96
N THR A 228 5.01 -8.63 -10.00
CA THR A 228 6.24 -8.21 -9.31
C THR A 228 7.51 -8.80 -9.94
N ALA A 229 7.39 -9.94 -10.63
CA ALA A 229 8.49 -10.64 -11.29
C ALA A 229 9.07 -9.87 -12.51
N ASP A 230 10.26 -10.24 -12.95
CA ASP A 230 10.90 -9.58 -14.10
C ASP A 230 10.24 -9.91 -15.45
N ALA A 231 9.50 -11.01 -15.54
CA ALA A 231 8.83 -11.47 -16.75
C ALA A 231 7.65 -12.41 -16.38
N PRO A 232 6.64 -12.57 -17.26
CA PRO A 232 5.51 -13.44 -16.99
C PRO A 232 5.90 -14.92 -17.05
N SER A 233 5.58 -15.67 -15.99
CA SER A 233 5.82 -17.12 -15.96
C SER A 233 4.89 -17.88 -16.93
N ALA A 234 5.22 -19.12 -17.29
CA ALA A 234 4.35 -19.95 -18.14
C ALA A 234 2.96 -20.17 -17.54
N LYS A 235 2.89 -20.35 -16.20
CA LYS A 235 1.61 -20.46 -15.48
C LYS A 235 0.82 -19.15 -15.58
N TRP A 236 1.48 -18.01 -15.35
CA TRP A 236 0.85 -16.69 -15.44
C TRP A 236 0.29 -16.42 -16.84
N ARG A 237 1.05 -16.74 -17.89
CA ARG A 237 0.62 -16.56 -19.29
C ARG A 237 -0.61 -17.38 -19.63
N ARG A 238 -0.66 -18.64 -19.21
CA ARG A 238 -1.81 -19.53 -19.44
C ARG A 238 -3.09 -18.99 -18.81
N THR A 239 -3.01 -18.56 -17.55
CA THR A 239 -4.15 -17.93 -16.87
C THR A 239 -4.55 -16.62 -17.55
N GLY A 240 -3.56 -15.80 -17.95
CA GLY A 240 -3.80 -14.54 -18.66
C GLY A 240 -4.53 -14.75 -19.99
N SER A 241 -4.10 -15.71 -20.81
CA SER A 241 -4.78 -16.05 -22.07
C SER A 241 -6.23 -16.46 -21.84
N ALA A 242 -6.51 -17.32 -20.86
CA ALA A 242 -7.88 -17.74 -20.56
C ALA A 242 -8.77 -16.57 -20.10
N LEU A 243 -8.21 -15.60 -19.37
CA LEU A 243 -8.95 -14.40 -18.96
C LEU A 243 -9.19 -13.43 -20.13
N LEU A 244 -8.23 -13.30 -21.04
CA LEU A 244 -8.40 -12.53 -22.27
C LEU A 244 -9.47 -13.14 -23.19
N ASP A 245 -9.53 -14.47 -23.27
CA ASP A 245 -10.57 -15.18 -24.00
C ASP A 245 -11.95 -14.97 -23.38
N ALA A 246 -12.05 -14.97 -22.04
CA ALA A 246 -13.30 -14.75 -21.32
C ALA A 246 -13.84 -13.31 -21.49
N VAL A 247 -12.97 -12.31 -21.58
CA VAL A 247 -13.35 -10.91 -21.87
C VAL A 247 -13.65 -10.71 -23.36
N GLY A 248 -12.96 -11.43 -24.24
CA GLY A 248 -12.95 -11.17 -25.67
C GLY A 248 -11.63 -10.51 -26.09
N PRO A 249 -10.74 -11.20 -26.82
CA PRO A 249 -9.38 -10.73 -27.10
C PRO A 249 -9.28 -9.32 -27.70
N GLU A 250 -10.13 -8.99 -28.66
CA GLU A 250 -10.14 -7.67 -29.30
C GLU A 250 -10.79 -6.59 -28.43
N GLU A 251 -11.72 -6.95 -27.57
CA GLU A 251 -12.30 -6.03 -26.59
C GLU A 251 -11.27 -5.67 -25.51
N ALA A 252 -10.62 -6.69 -24.96
CA ALA A 252 -9.50 -6.55 -24.04
C ALA A 252 -8.40 -5.67 -24.62
N ARG A 253 -7.97 -5.93 -25.87
CA ARG A 253 -6.99 -5.07 -26.56
C ARG A 253 -7.43 -3.62 -26.59
N ARG A 254 -8.63 -3.34 -27.13
CA ARG A 254 -9.11 -1.97 -27.29
C ARG A 254 -9.17 -1.23 -25.96
N ALA A 255 -9.63 -1.87 -24.89
CA ALA A 255 -9.69 -1.25 -23.57
C ALA A 255 -8.30 -0.97 -23.01
N VAL A 256 -7.42 -1.98 -23.00
CA VAL A 256 -6.07 -1.83 -22.44
C VAL A 256 -5.27 -0.78 -23.19
N LEU A 257 -5.35 -0.70 -24.52
CA LEU A 257 -4.70 0.37 -25.29
C LEU A 257 -5.18 1.76 -24.87
N ARG A 258 -6.50 1.96 -24.73
CA ARG A 258 -7.06 3.23 -24.24
C ARG A 258 -6.59 3.55 -22.82
N TRP A 259 -6.49 2.56 -21.93
CA TRP A 259 -5.99 2.79 -20.57
C TRP A 259 -4.51 3.20 -20.59
N LEU A 260 -3.67 2.55 -21.40
CA LEU A 260 -2.26 2.93 -21.54
C LEU A 260 -2.12 4.35 -22.10
N GLU A 261 -2.97 4.76 -23.04
CA GLU A 261 -3.01 6.14 -23.53
C GLU A 261 -3.35 7.14 -22.41
N LEU A 262 -4.13 6.77 -21.40
CA LEU A 262 -4.44 7.67 -20.27
C LEU A 262 -3.31 7.74 -19.22
N ALA A 263 -2.29 6.87 -19.30
CA ALA A 263 -1.25 6.78 -18.27
C ALA A 263 -0.29 8.01 -18.27
N HIS A 264 -0.25 8.80 -19.34
CA HIS A 264 0.57 10.01 -19.40
C HIS A 264 -0.09 11.24 -18.75
N LEU A 265 -1.38 11.15 -18.43
CA LEU A 265 -2.14 12.26 -17.85
C LEU A 265 -1.83 12.42 -16.35
N ASP A 266 -2.03 13.64 -15.85
CA ASP A 266 -1.91 13.97 -14.44
C ASP A 266 -2.99 13.28 -13.60
N ARG A 267 -2.72 13.11 -12.30
CA ARG A 267 -3.66 12.50 -11.36
C ARG A 267 -4.99 13.24 -11.32
N THR A 268 -6.10 12.51 -11.15
CA THR A 268 -7.43 13.10 -11.05
C THR A 268 -7.64 13.90 -9.76
N PHE A 269 -6.85 13.60 -8.72
CA PHE A 269 -6.70 14.43 -7.53
C PHE A 269 -5.25 14.43 -7.05
N PRO A 270 -4.75 15.55 -6.52
CA PRO A 270 -3.39 15.63 -6.03
C PRO A 270 -3.24 14.85 -4.72
N LEU A 271 -2.05 14.30 -4.54
CA LEU A 271 -1.62 13.61 -3.33
C LEU A 271 -0.60 14.44 -2.57
N LEU A 272 -0.65 14.33 -1.25
CA LEU A 272 0.30 14.92 -0.32
C LEU A 272 1.49 13.97 -0.12
N GLY A 273 2.66 14.44 -0.54
CA GLY A 273 3.93 13.75 -0.29
C GLY A 273 4.56 14.17 1.04
N HIS A 274 5.31 13.28 1.68
CA HIS A 274 6.12 13.65 2.83
C HIS A 274 7.34 14.49 2.39
N PRO A 275 7.76 15.53 3.12
CA PRO A 275 8.93 16.36 2.77
C PRO A 275 10.28 15.63 2.62
N HIS A 276 10.35 14.36 3.04
CA HIS A 276 11.55 13.52 2.91
C HIS A 276 11.58 12.70 1.62
N LEU A 277 10.53 12.79 0.79
CA LEU A 277 10.50 12.15 -0.51
C LEU A 277 11.37 12.97 -1.49
N PRO A 278 12.32 12.34 -2.20
CA PRO A 278 13.22 13.05 -3.10
C PRO A 278 12.60 13.32 -4.49
N PHE A 279 11.28 13.25 -4.61
CA PHE A 279 10.56 13.39 -5.87
C PHE A 279 9.14 13.91 -5.63
N ASP A 280 8.55 14.50 -6.68
CA ASP A 280 7.13 14.81 -6.70
C ASP A 280 6.31 13.53 -6.85
N VAL A 281 5.44 13.27 -5.87
CA VAL A 281 4.55 12.10 -5.83
C VAL A 281 3.48 12.13 -6.91
N ASN A 282 3.09 13.32 -7.38
CA ASN A 282 2.03 13.49 -8.36
C ASN A 282 2.51 13.20 -9.78
N ALA A 283 3.80 13.43 -10.04
CA ALA A 283 4.44 13.08 -11.30
C ALA A 283 4.82 11.58 -11.38
N ARG A 284 4.71 10.80 -10.30
CA ARG A 284 4.98 9.34 -10.25
C ARG A 284 3.71 8.52 -10.44
N PHE A 285 3.87 7.31 -10.98
CA PHE A 285 2.80 6.31 -10.90
C PHE A 285 2.55 5.91 -9.45
N ASP A 286 1.30 5.54 -9.14
CA ASP A 286 0.99 4.89 -7.87
C ASP A 286 1.79 3.57 -7.79
N PRO A 287 2.58 3.36 -6.72
CA PRO A 287 3.46 2.20 -6.62
C PRO A 287 2.69 0.87 -6.63
N TYR A 288 1.46 0.83 -6.11
CA TYR A 288 0.61 -0.36 -6.17
C TYR A 288 0.06 -0.55 -7.60
N ASN A 289 -0.51 0.49 -8.20
CA ASN A 289 -1.07 0.38 -9.56
C ASN A 289 0.01 0.11 -10.63
N SER A 290 1.25 0.52 -10.39
CA SER A 290 2.37 0.25 -11.30
C SER A 290 2.58 -1.25 -11.54
N HIS A 291 2.26 -2.11 -10.57
CA HIS A 291 2.27 -3.56 -10.78
C HIS A 291 1.18 -3.99 -11.76
N VAL A 292 -0.01 -3.42 -11.67
CA VAL A 292 -1.10 -3.70 -12.63
C VAL A 292 -0.71 -3.27 -14.05
N LEU A 293 -0.11 -2.07 -14.24
CA LEU A 293 0.39 -1.64 -15.57
C LEU A 293 1.39 -2.62 -16.17
N ARG A 294 2.30 -3.19 -15.36
CA ARG A 294 3.24 -4.22 -15.81
C ARG A 294 2.50 -5.46 -16.30
N GLY A 295 1.51 -5.92 -15.53
CA GLY A 295 0.67 -7.05 -15.90
C GLY A 295 -0.12 -6.81 -17.18
N LEU A 296 -0.72 -5.63 -17.34
CA LEU A 296 -1.47 -5.24 -18.54
C LEU A 296 -0.57 -5.18 -19.79
N ALA A 297 0.65 -4.63 -19.67
CA ALA A 297 1.62 -4.66 -20.74
C ALA A 297 1.95 -6.10 -21.17
N TRP A 298 2.15 -7.01 -20.22
CA TRP A 298 2.36 -8.43 -20.54
C TRP A 298 1.13 -9.10 -21.16
N MET A 299 -0.09 -8.75 -20.74
CA MET A 299 -1.31 -9.30 -21.34
C MET A 299 -1.43 -8.96 -22.83
N LEU A 300 -1.05 -7.73 -23.22
CA LEU A 300 -1.01 -7.35 -24.64
C LEU A 300 -0.09 -8.25 -25.48
N SER A 301 1.00 -8.77 -24.89
CA SER A 301 1.90 -9.72 -25.57
C SER A 301 1.32 -11.12 -25.77
N LEU A 302 0.21 -11.45 -25.12
CA LEU A 302 -0.50 -12.73 -25.28
C LEU A 302 -1.51 -12.71 -26.43
N LEU A 303 -1.77 -11.52 -26.99
CA LEU A 303 -2.70 -11.32 -28.09
C LEU A 303 -1.94 -11.32 -29.43
N PRO A 304 -2.62 -11.58 -30.58
CA PRO A 304 -2.00 -11.47 -31.89
C PRO A 304 -1.27 -10.13 -32.09
N PRO A 305 -0.06 -10.11 -32.67
CA PRO A 305 0.73 -8.90 -32.80
C PRO A 305 0.06 -7.90 -33.77
N ARG A 306 0.03 -6.62 -33.38
CA ARG A 306 -0.53 -5.52 -34.17
C ARG A 306 0.31 -4.24 -34.01
N PRO A 307 0.37 -3.38 -35.03
CA PRO A 307 1.12 -2.12 -34.96
C PRO A 307 0.66 -1.18 -33.83
N ASP A 308 -0.65 -1.08 -33.60
CA ASP A 308 -1.24 -0.30 -32.51
C ASP A 308 -0.71 -0.72 -31.12
N THR A 309 -0.56 -2.02 -30.92
CA THR A 309 -0.07 -2.63 -29.68
C THR A 309 1.40 -2.34 -29.47
N VAL A 310 2.20 -2.41 -30.53
CA VAL A 310 3.62 -2.01 -30.49
C VAL A 310 3.75 -0.54 -30.11
N HIS A 311 2.99 0.34 -30.77
CA HIS A 311 3.04 1.78 -30.51
C HIS A 311 2.62 2.12 -29.07
N ALA A 312 1.55 1.54 -28.55
CA ALA A 312 1.13 1.77 -27.18
C ALA A 312 2.15 1.27 -26.15
N LEU A 313 2.82 0.14 -26.40
CA LEU A 313 3.89 -0.35 -25.53
C LEU A 313 5.12 0.56 -25.55
N VAL A 314 5.47 1.13 -26.71
CA VAL A 314 6.54 2.15 -26.82
C VAL A 314 6.14 3.41 -26.06
N GLY A 315 4.93 3.93 -26.26
CA GLY A 315 4.44 5.10 -25.53
C GLY A 315 4.38 4.88 -24.01
N LEU A 316 4.07 3.66 -23.55
CA LEU A 316 4.16 3.29 -22.14
C LEU A 316 5.61 3.33 -21.62
N VAL A 317 6.59 2.84 -22.41
CA VAL A 317 8.02 2.91 -22.06
C VAL A 317 8.48 4.35 -21.94
N GLU A 318 8.16 5.19 -22.92
CA GLU A 318 8.51 6.62 -22.94
C GLU A 318 7.90 7.35 -21.74
N THR A 319 6.60 7.16 -21.51
CA THR A 319 5.90 7.73 -20.36
C THR A 319 6.52 7.27 -19.04
N SER A 320 6.90 6.00 -18.93
CA SER A 320 7.47 5.42 -17.72
C SER A 320 8.89 5.90 -17.42
N LEU A 321 9.62 6.31 -18.45
CA LEU A 321 10.97 6.88 -18.37
C LEU A 321 11.00 8.41 -18.30
N ASP A 322 9.84 9.06 -18.37
CA ASP A 322 9.74 10.52 -18.33
C ASP A 322 10.32 11.09 -17.02
N HIS A 323 11.16 12.12 -17.17
CA HIS A 323 11.89 12.82 -16.11
C HIS A 323 11.19 14.11 -15.65
N ARG A 324 9.94 14.39 -16.07
CA ARG A 324 9.17 15.54 -15.57
C ARG A 324 9.10 15.65 -14.02
N SER A 325 9.32 14.54 -13.30
CA SER A 325 9.36 14.47 -11.82
C SER A 325 10.74 14.75 -11.18
N GLY A 326 11.71 15.24 -11.96
CA GLY A 326 13.12 15.42 -11.55
C GLY A 326 14.04 14.32 -12.08
N ASP A 327 15.18 14.10 -11.40
CA ASP A 327 16.25 13.23 -11.91
C ASP A 327 15.87 11.75 -12.08
N ALA A 328 14.77 11.31 -11.45
CA ALA A 328 14.33 9.92 -11.53
C ALA A 328 13.08 9.75 -12.44
N PRO A 329 13.03 8.66 -13.21
CA PRO A 329 11.90 8.34 -14.09
C PRO A 329 10.63 7.97 -13.30
N ARG A 330 9.45 8.09 -13.93
CA ARG A 330 8.14 7.77 -13.31
C ARG A 330 8.08 6.35 -12.74
N SER A 331 8.48 5.34 -13.52
CA SER A 331 8.63 3.95 -13.05
C SER A 331 9.49 3.12 -14.01
N PRO A 332 10.77 2.87 -13.68
CA PRO A 332 11.62 1.97 -14.47
C PRO A 332 11.04 0.57 -14.64
N GLN A 333 10.34 0.05 -13.62
CA GLN A 333 9.80 -1.31 -13.66
C GLN A 333 8.66 -1.46 -14.67
N VAL A 334 7.84 -0.41 -14.86
CA VAL A 334 6.80 -0.39 -15.90
C VAL A 334 7.46 -0.31 -17.28
N ALA A 335 8.49 0.53 -17.44
CA ALA A 335 9.27 0.59 -18.69
C ALA A 335 9.87 -0.79 -19.04
N GLU A 336 10.53 -1.45 -18.10
CA GLU A 336 11.09 -2.79 -18.31
C GLU A 336 10.02 -3.83 -18.69
N ALA A 337 8.82 -3.75 -18.11
CA ALA A 337 7.72 -4.62 -18.49
C ALA A 337 7.23 -4.36 -19.93
N GLY A 338 7.19 -3.10 -20.37
CA GLY A 338 6.94 -2.73 -21.76
C GLY A 338 7.97 -3.34 -22.73
N ILE A 339 9.26 -3.28 -22.38
CA ILE A 339 10.33 -3.93 -23.16
C ILE A 339 10.15 -5.45 -23.24
N VAL A 340 9.81 -6.09 -22.12
CA VAL A 340 9.53 -7.53 -22.08
C VAL A 340 8.31 -7.87 -22.95
N ALA A 341 7.25 -7.07 -22.91
CA ALA A 341 6.08 -7.28 -23.75
C ALA A 341 6.39 -7.14 -25.24
N LEU A 342 7.18 -6.13 -25.63
CA LEU A 342 7.66 -5.95 -27.00
C LEU A 342 8.49 -7.15 -27.48
N ALA A 343 9.38 -7.67 -26.62
CA ALA A 343 10.15 -8.87 -26.93
C ALA A 343 9.27 -10.11 -27.11
N LEU A 344 8.24 -10.28 -26.27
CA LEU A 344 7.32 -11.42 -26.33
C LEU A 344 6.41 -11.39 -27.56
N LEU A 345 6.10 -10.21 -28.12
CA LEU A 345 5.33 -10.10 -29.36
C LEU A 345 6.04 -10.74 -30.57
N GLY A 346 7.38 -10.81 -30.56
CA GLY A 346 8.16 -11.49 -31.61
C GLY A 346 8.00 -10.91 -33.03
N HIS A 347 7.46 -9.69 -33.16
CA HIS A 347 7.11 -9.08 -34.44
C HIS A 347 8.22 -8.16 -34.95
N ARG A 348 8.45 -8.09 -36.28
CA ARG A 348 9.50 -7.25 -36.90
C ARG A 348 9.40 -5.77 -36.46
N ALA A 349 8.19 -5.23 -36.39
CA ALA A 349 7.99 -3.86 -35.92
C ALA A 349 8.42 -3.67 -34.45
N ALA A 350 8.17 -4.65 -33.57
CA ALA A 350 8.61 -4.57 -32.18
C ALA A 350 10.14 -4.57 -32.07
N ARG A 351 10.83 -5.36 -32.92
CA ARG A 351 12.30 -5.31 -33.01
C ARG A 351 12.80 -3.92 -33.43
N THR A 352 12.24 -3.35 -34.49
CA THR A 352 12.63 -2.01 -34.96
C THR A 352 12.44 -0.94 -33.87
N GLU A 353 11.33 -0.99 -33.13
CA GLU A 353 11.13 -0.07 -32.02
C GLU A 353 12.11 -0.28 -30.86
N LEU A 354 12.46 -1.53 -30.53
CA LEU A 354 13.51 -1.82 -29.55
C LEU A 354 14.88 -1.26 -29.97
N GLU A 355 15.22 -1.33 -31.26
CA GLU A 355 16.43 -0.72 -31.84
C GLU A 355 16.37 0.82 -31.84
N THR A 356 15.18 1.42 -31.89
CA THR A 356 15.00 2.87 -31.74
C THR A 356 15.18 3.28 -30.28
N LEU A 357 14.53 2.58 -29.35
CA LEU A 357 14.63 2.80 -27.91
C LEU A 357 16.08 2.68 -27.41
N SER A 358 16.85 1.72 -27.91
CA SER A 358 18.25 1.49 -27.48
C SER A 358 19.16 2.69 -27.75
N ARG A 359 18.81 3.59 -28.68
CA ARG A 359 19.63 4.76 -29.05
C ARG A 359 19.60 5.87 -28.01
N TRP A 360 18.55 5.95 -27.21
CA TRP A 360 18.33 7.08 -26.29
C TRP A 360 18.02 6.67 -24.85
N VAL A 361 17.58 5.43 -24.60
CA VAL A 361 17.33 4.95 -23.24
C VAL A 361 18.66 4.78 -22.49
N THR A 362 18.92 5.67 -21.54
CA THR A 362 20.14 5.67 -20.71
C THR A 362 19.96 4.99 -19.36
N HIS A 363 18.71 4.76 -18.93
CA HIS A 363 18.44 4.09 -17.65
C HIS A 363 19.01 2.66 -17.66
N LYS A 364 20.00 2.41 -16.79
CA LYS A 364 20.84 1.19 -16.80
C LYS A 364 20.05 -0.12 -16.78
N GLY A 365 18.98 -0.22 -15.99
CA GLY A 365 18.14 -1.43 -15.92
C GLY A 365 17.39 -1.68 -17.23
N THR A 366 16.81 -0.61 -17.78
CA THR A 366 16.01 -0.68 -19.00
C THR A 366 16.88 -0.91 -20.24
N SER A 367 18.03 -0.24 -20.35
CA SER A 367 19.01 -0.47 -21.43
C SER A 367 19.47 -1.93 -21.47
N ARG A 368 19.87 -2.51 -20.33
CA ARG A 368 20.22 -3.95 -20.25
C ARG A 368 19.07 -4.86 -20.66
N ARG A 369 17.83 -4.47 -20.34
CA ARG A 369 16.64 -5.23 -20.73
C ARG A 369 16.43 -5.19 -22.24
N ILE A 370 16.66 -4.04 -22.88
CA ILE A 370 16.60 -3.88 -24.33
C ILE A 370 17.66 -4.75 -25.01
N ASP A 371 18.91 -4.70 -24.55
CA ASP A 371 20.00 -5.51 -25.10
C ASP A 371 19.66 -7.01 -25.06
N LYS A 372 19.14 -7.48 -23.91
CA LYS A 372 18.70 -8.86 -23.74
C LYS A 372 17.56 -9.23 -24.69
N ALA A 373 16.61 -8.32 -24.92
CA ALA A 373 15.50 -8.54 -25.84
C ALA A 373 15.97 -8.64 -27.30
N LEU A 374 16.86 -7.74 -27.73
CA LEU A 374 17.42 -7.73 -29.09
C LEU A 374 18.31 -8.93 -29.39
N ALA A 375 18.90 -9.56 -28.37
CA ALA A 375 19.72 -10.76 -28.52
C ALA A 375 18.92 -12.06 -28.74
N VAL A 376 17.62 -12.06 -28.42
CA VAL A 376 16.75 -13.25 -28.54
C VAL A 376 15.69 -13.14 -29.63
N LEU A 377 15.47 -11.93 -30.15
CA LEU A 377 14.71 -11.63 -31.37
C LEU A 377 15.62 -11.71 -32.59
#